data_AF-A0A6A6ELK2-F1
#
_entry.id   AF-A0A6A6ELK2-F1
#
_cell.length_a   1.000
_cell.length_b   1.000
_cell.length_c   1.000
_cell.angle_alpha   90.00
_cell.angle_beta   90.00
_cell.angle_gamma   90.00
#
_symmetry.space_group_name_H-M   'P 1'
#
loop_
_entity.id
_entity.type
_entity.pdbx_description
1 polymer ?
#
loop_
_entity_poly.entity_id
_entity_poly.type
_entity_poly.pdbx_seq_one_letter_code
_entity_poly.pdbx_strand_id
1 'polypeptide(L)'
;MYVVGTLLNGVEDILNPAFRTIQFGDSPSQLTVVTLLRNAWTAAIPEDIEKTDASTALSKFTRENGNPGKDYGSPAKHPQNANKDEVDTRWRSQILYTYNHLFYDIGNMLPEVNCSLGHHHPPNHTSFTVSYPSSSSHHPIHEWDKNIVFLPAFLDKDLELRVSRIKTKDGEVEVQEMGVFNENHMTEAWFVAKGVKIRIEIVVKGDGEEKSEEREGVAAVFVVGILCTEEHEQNNKIDGKRDDE
;
A
#
# COMPACT_ATOMS: atom_id res chain seq x y z
N MET A 1 -15.89 9.65 1.21
CA MET A 1 -14.99 8.48 1.39
C MET A 1 -15.47 7.71 2.59
N TYR A 2 -15.80 6.43 2.43
CA TYR A 2 -16.15 5.57 3.57
C TYR A 2 -14.96 4.70 3.95
N VAL A 3 -14.62 4.73 5.23
CA VAL A 3 -13.79 3.68 5.83
C VAL A 3 -14.71 2.47 6.00
N VAL A 4 -14.69 1.54 5.05
CA VAL A 4 -15.38 0.26 5.20
C VAL A 4 -14.55 -0.60 6.13
N GLY A 5 -14.88 -0.56 7.42
CA GLY A 5 -14.21 -1.39 8.42
C GLY A 5 -14.80 -2.80 8.41
N THR A 6 -14.09 -3.77 7.83
CA THR A 6 -14.27 -5.16 8.28
C THR A 6 -13.84 -5.21 9.74
N LEU A 7 -14.80 -5.36 10.67
CA LEU A 7 -14.53 -5.53 12.09
C LEU A 7 -14.29 -7.02 12.36
N LEU A 8 -13.03 -7.41 12.51
CA LEU A 8 -12.59 -8.79 12.67
C LEU A 8 -12.63 -9.27 14.14
N ASN A 9 -12.60 -8.32 15.09
CA ASN A 9 -12.72 -8.54 16.54
C ASN A 9 -13.90 -7.73 17.14
N GLY A 10 -14.90 -7.36 16.33
CA GLY A 10 -16.08 -6.62 16.79
C GLY A 10 -15.79 -5.18 17.22
N VAL A 11 -16.37 -4.73 18.33
CA VAL A 11 -16.28 -3.32 18.80
C VAL A 11 -14.85 -2.92 19.17
N GLU A 12 -14.00 -3.86 19.55
CA GLU A 12 -12.59 -3.59 19.87
C GLU A 12 -11.83 -3.02 18.67
N ASP A 13 -12.16 -3.48 17.45
CA ASP A 13 -11.56 -2.97 16.22
C ASP A 13 -12.02 -1.57 15.84
N ILE A 14 -13.07 -1.03 16.49
CA ILE A 14 -13.50 0.36 16.29
C ILE A 14 -12.45 1.30 16.90
N LEU A 15 -11.98 0.97 18.11
CA LEU A 15 -11.06 1.80 18.89
C LEU A 15 -9.59 1.45 18.66
N ASN A 16 -9.27 0.18 18.39
CA ASN A 16 -7.90 -0.27 18.18
C ASN A 16 -7.86 -1.39 17.12
N PRO A 17 -8.10 -1.07 15.84
CA PRO A 17 -8.11 -2.07 14.79
C PRO A 17 -6.75 -2.76 14.69
N ALA A 18 -6.73 -4.09 14.68
CA ALA A 18 -5.51 -4.81 14.30
C ALA A 18 -5.24 -4.69 12.78
N PHE A 19 -6.30 -4.54 12.01
CA PHE A 19 -6.29 -4.44 10.56
C PHE A 19 -7.52 -3.66 10.09
N ARG A 20 -7.40 -2.90 9.00
CA ARG A 20 -8.54 -2.19 8.42
C ARG A 20 -8.32 -1.91 6.94
N THR A 21 -9.36 -2.04 6.13
CA THR A 21 -9.36 -1.56 4.74
C THR A 21 -9.91 -0.13 4.68
N ILE A 22 -9.33 0.68 3.82
CA ILE A 22 -9.67 2.09 3.60
C ILE A 22 -9.95 2.21 2.10
N GLN A 23 -11.20 2.43 1.73
CA GLN A 23 -11.59 2.44 0.32
C GLN A 23 -11.54 3.85 -0.26
N PHE A 24 -10.86 4.03 -1.39
CA PHE A 24 -10.83 5.29 -2.12
C PHE A 24 -11.94 5.43 -3.17
N GLY A 25 -12.80 4.42 -3.33
CA GLY A 25 -13.79 4.33 -4.41
C GLY A 25 -14.70 5.56 -4.54
N ASP A 26 -15.04 6.20 -3.41
CA ASP A 26 -15.90 7.38 -3.39
C ASP A 26 -15.14 8.73 -3.39
N SER A 27 -13.82 8.70 -3.60
CA SER A 27 -13.01 9.91 -3.81
C SER A 27 -12.42 9.91 -5.22
N PRO A 28 -13.07 10.62 -6.17
CA PRO A 28 -12.61 10.68 -7.54
C PRO A 28 -11.15 11.14 -7.69
N SER A 29 -10.68 12.05 -6.82
CA SER A 29 -9.29 12.55 -6.85
C SER A 29 -8.29 11.45 -6.48
N GLN A 30 -8.52 10.73 -5.38
CA GLN A 30 -7.62 9.68 -4.93
C GLN A 30 -7.67 8.46 -5.86
N LEU A 31 -8.86 8.11 -6.35
CA LEU A 31 -9.02 7.08 -7.37
C LEU A 31 -8.22 7.42 -8.64
N THR A 32 -8.26 8.68 -9.08
CA THR A 32 -7.49 9.16 -10.22
C THR A 32 -5.99 9.02 -9.97
N VAL A 33 -5.49 9.49 -8.83
CA VAL A 33 -4.06 9.42 -8.49
C VAL A 33 -3.59 7.95 -8.38
N VAL A 34 -4.29 7.10 -7.62
CA VAL A 34 -3.94 5.67 -7.50
C VAL A 34 -3.91 4.98 -8.86
N THR A 35 -4.93 5.22 -9.68
CA THR A 35 -5.00 4.64 -11.03
C THR A 35 -3.81 5.08 -11.87
N LEU A 36 -3.47 6.37 -11.88
CA LEU A 36 -2.37 6.91 -12.65
C LEU A 36 -1.01 6.35 -12.24
N LEU A 37 -0.73 6.28 -10.95
CA LEU A 37 0.55 5.79 -10.44
C LEU A 37 0.73 4.29 -10.71
N ARG A 38 -0.35 3.49 -10.64
CA ARG A 38 -0.31 2.08 -11.03
C ARG A 38 -0.06 1.88 -12.51
N ASN A 39 -0.65 2.69 -13.37
CA ASN A 39 -0.36 2.65 -14.80
C ASN A 39 1.09 3.05 -15.10
N ALA A 40 1.62 4.05 -14.38
CA ALA A 40 3.01 4.42 -14.50
C ALA A 40 3.95 3.27 -14.09
N TRP A 41 3.55 2.46 -13.11
CA TRP A 41 4.31 1.29 -12.66
C TRP A 41 4.48 0.22 -13.73
N THR A 42 3.40 -0.09 -14.46
CA THR A 42 3.41 -1.15 -15.49
C THR A 42 3.85 -0.66 -16.85
N ALA A 43 3.86 0.66 -17.08
CA ALA A 43 4.38 1.26 -18.31
C ALA A 43 5.90 1.03 -18.46
N ALA A 44 6.35 0.91 -19.72
CA ALA A 44 7.76 0.87 -20.03
C ALA A 44 8.49 2.09 -19.45
N ILE A 45 9.68 1.84 -18.92
CA ILE A 45 10.55 2.90 -18.38
C ILE A 45 10.88 3.86 -19.54
N PRO A 46 10.72 5.19 -19.36
CA PRO A 46 11.11 6.15 -20.39
C PRO A 46 12.58 5.97 -20.81
N GLU A 47 12.84 5.86 -22.11
CA GLU A 47 14.20 5.63 -22.65
C GLU A 47 15.20 6.72 -22.25
N ASP A 48 14.71 7.92 -21.96
CA ASP A 48 15.49 9.09 -21.57
C ASP A 48 15.52 9.32 -20.05
N ILE A 49 15.06 8.39 -19.20
CA ILE A 49 15.02 8.57 -17.73
C ILE A 49 16.40 8.85 -17.10
N GLU A 50 17.47 8.41 -17.74
CA GLU A 50 18.83 8.72 -17.28
C GLU A 50 19.29 10.13 -17.63
N LYS A 51 18.68 10.74 -18.66
CA LYS A 51 18.99 12.09 -19.15
C LYS A 51 18.01 13.15 -18.66
N THR A 52 16.79 12.74 -18.32
CA THR A 52 15.69 13.58 -17.86
C THR A 52 15.45 13.33 -16.38
N ASP A 53 15.13 14.37 -15.62
CA ASP A 53 14.72 14.23 -14.23
C ASP A 53 13.45 13.34 -14.12
N ALA A 54 13.46 12.38 -13.19
CA ALA A 54 12.38 11.38 -13.08
C ALA A 54 11.03 12.02 -12.74
N SER A 55 11.03 13.08 -11.93
CA SER A 55 9.81 13.83 -11.61
C SER A 55 9.24 14.52 -12.86
N THR A 56 10.12 15.06 -13.71
CA THR A 56 9.72 15.64 -15.01
C THR A 56 9.13 14.60 -15.95
N ALA A 57 9.75 13.42 -16.04
CA ALA A 57 9.25 12.30 -16.84
C ALA A 57 7.88 11.83 -16.33
N LEU A 58 7.71 11.69 -15.01
CA LEU A 58 6.43 11.27 -14.42
C LEU A 58 5.36 12.33 -14.64
N SER A 59 5.68 13.62 -14.47
CA SER A 59 4.75 14.71 -14.76
C SER A 59 4.28 14.72 -16.21
N LYS A 60 5.20 14.45 -17.16
CA LYS A 60 4.87 14.30 -18.58
C LYS A 60 3.95 13.10 -18.80
N PHE A 61 4.30 11.94 -18.24
CA PHE A 61 3.46 10.74 -18.30
C PHE A 61 2.05 11.01 -17.76
N THR A 62 1.95 11.62 -16.58
CA THR A 62 0.67 11.98 -15.96
C THR A 62 -0.12 12.96 -16.82
N ARG A 63 0.50 13.95 -17.46
CA ARG A 63 -0.22 14.87 -18.36
C ARG A 63 -0.76 14.16 -19.61
N GLU A 64 0.02 13.25 -20.20
CA GLU A 64 -0.35 12.54 -21.43
C GLU A 64 -1.40 11.45 -21.17
N ASN A 65 -1.39 10.89 -19.95
CA ASN A 65 -2.18 9.73 -19.55
C ASN A 65 -3.17 10.04 -18.39
N GLY A 66 -3.38 11.32 -18.04
CA GLY A 66 -4.06 11.79 -16.83
C GLY A 66 -5.58 11.89 -16.86
N ASN A 67 -6.22 11.74 -18.02
CA ASN A 67 -7.61 12.15 -18.23
C ASN A 67 -8.63 11.04 -17.91
N PRO A 68 -9.31 11.01 -16.76
CA PRO A 68 -10.28 9.95 -16.44
C PRO A 68 -11.28 9.73 -17.59
N GLY A 69 -11.26 8.54 -18.21
CA GLY A 69 -12.09 8.21 -19.39
C GLY A 69 -11.38 7.52 -20.57
N LYS A 70 -10.05 7.39 -20.58
CA LYS A 70 -9.37 6.46 -21.52
C LYS A 70 -9.22 5.09 -20.85
N ASP A 71 -9.23 3.98 -21.61
CA ASP A 71 -8.84 2.66 -21.08
C ASP A 71 -7.38 2.70 -20.64
N TYR A 72 -7.17 3.10 -19.40
CA TYR A 72 -5.86 3.17 -18.80
C TYR A 72 -5.41 1.77 -18.42
N GLY A 73 -4.14 1.47 -18.69
CA GLY A 73 -3.56 0.15 -18.38
C GLY A 73 -3.90 -0.95 -19.37
N SER A 74 -4.59 -0.67 -20.49
CA SER A 74 -4.67 -1.65 -21.57
C SER A 74 -3.26 -1.85 -22.17
N PRO A 75 -2.69 -3.06 -22.11
CA PRO A 75 -1.39 -3.36 -22.72
C PRO A 75 -1.37 -3.05 -24.22
N ALA A 76 -2.55 -2.95 -24.84
CA ALA A 76 -2.72 -2.61 -26.24
C ALA A 76 -2.41 -1.13 -26.58
N LYS A 77 -2.40 -0.22 -25.59
CA LYS A 77 -2.19 1.23 -25.81
C LYS A 77 -0.82 1.74 -25.38
N HIS A 78 -0.13 1.03 -24.49
CA HIS A 78 1.20 1.43 -23.99
C HIS A 78 2.14 0.23 -23.90
N PRO A 79 3.40 0.37 -24.35
CA PRO A 79 4.43 -0.63 -24.08
C PRO A 79 4.48 -0.90 -22.57
N GLN A 80 4.34 -2.16 -22.19
CA GLN A 80 4.46 -2.57 -20.79
C GLN A 80 5.94 -2.82 -20.47
N ASN A 81 6.34 -2.54 -19.24
CA ASN A 81 7.64 -2.94 -18.76
C ASN A 81 7.69 -4.47 -18.65
N ALA A 82 8.56 -5.10 -19.43
CA ALA A 82 8.76 -6.54 -19.38
C ALA A 82 9.45 -6.99 -18.06
N ASN A 83 10.18 -6.08 -17.40
CA ASN A 83 10.91 -6.37 -16.19
C ASN A 83 10.13 -5.89 -14.95
N LYS A 84 9.28 -6.77 -14.41
CA LYS A 84 8.52 -6.54 -13.18
C LYS A 84 9.36 -6.63 -11.90
N ASP A 85 10.59 -7.14 -11.99
CA ASP A 85 11.43 -7.50 -10.83
C ASP A 85 12.33 -6.35 -10.35
N GLU A 86 12.67 -5.40 -11.22
CA GLU A 86 13.54 -4.26 -10.88
C GLU A 86 12.81 -3.16 -10.07
N VAL A 87 12.45 -3.42 -8.83
CA VAL A 87 11.63 -2.49 -8.01
C VAL A 87 12.33 -1.14 -7.76
N ASP A 88 13.67 -1.12 -7.69
CA ASP A 88 14.48 0.03 -7.28
C ASP A 88 15.09 0.84 -8.45
N THR A 89 14.28 1.14 -9.47
CA THR A 89 14.70 2.04 -10.57
C THR A 89 14.36 3.50 -10.25
N ARG A 90 15.09 4.47 -10.83
CA ARG A 90 14.79 5.91 -10.67
C ARG A 90 13.33 6.24 -11.01
N TRP A 91 12.76 5.57 -12.01
CA TRP A 91 11.35 5.68 -12.39
C TRP A 91 10.42 5.18 -11.29
N ARG A 92 10.62 3.96 -10.79
CA ARG A 92 9.78 3.36 -9.74
C ARG A 92 9.93 4.10 -8.42
N SER A 93 11.14 4.50 -8.02
CA SER A 93 11.35 5.34 -6.84
C SER A 93 10.59 6.66 -6.92
N GLN A 94 10.52 7.29 -8.10
CA GLN A 94 9.73 8.50 -8.29
C GLN A 94 8.22 8.24 -8.20
N ILE A 95 7.74 7.11 -8.72
CA ILE A 95 6.33 6.71 -8.57
C ILE A 95 6.00 6.51 -7.08
N LEU A 96 6.83 5.74 -6.36
CA LEU A 96 6.69 5.51 -4.91
C LEU A 96 6.75 6.85 -4.14
N TYR A 97 7.60 7.78 -4.57
CA TYR A 97 7.63 9.13 -4.01
C TYR A 97 6.29 9.85 -4.17
N THR A 98 5.67 9.78 -5.33
CA THR A 98 4.39 10.47 -5.59
C THR A 98 3.21 9.82 -4.84
N TYR A 99 3.30 8.54 -4.48
CA TYR A 99 2.32 7.91 -3.56
C TYR A 99 2.24 8.61 -2.20
N ASN A 100 3.26 9.37 -1.78
CA ASN A 100 3.25 10.12 -0.51
C ASN A 100 2.05 11.07 -0.39
N HIS A 101 1.52 11.60 -1.49
CA HIS A 101 0.32 12.43 -1.47
C HIS A 101 -0.91 11.67 -0.97
N LEU A 102 -1.07 10.40 -1.37
CA LEU A 102 -2.17 9.55 -0.91
C LEU A 102 -2.03 9.25 0.58
N PHE A 103 -0.82 8.99 1.03
CA PHE A 103 -0.54 8.78 2.45
C PHE A 103 -0.83 10.02 3.29
N TYR A 104 -0.45 11.21 2.82
CA TYR A 104 -0.82 12.47 3.47
C TYR A 104 -2.34 12.61 3.61
N ASP A 105 -3.09 12.33 2.55
CA ASP A 105 -4.54 12.37 2.60
C ASP A 105 -5.11 11.36 3.61
N ILE A 106 -4.64 10.10 3.57
CA ILE A 106 -5.03 9.06 4.54
C ILE A 106 -4.72 9.52 5.96
N GLY A 107 -3.53 10.06 6.19
CA GLY A 107 -3.04 10.55 7.46
C GLY A 107 -3.87 11.69 8.05
N ASN A 108 -4.45 12.56 7.21
CA ASN A 108 -5.37 13.59 7.67
C ASN A 108 -6.75 13.04 8.02
N MET A 109 -7.17 11.93 7.40
CA MET A 109 -8.46 11.30 7.68
C MET A 109 -8.43 10.39 8.91
N LEU A 110 -7.31 9.71 9.18
CA LEU A 110 -7.20 8.75 10.28
C LEU A 110 -7.54 9.35 11.67
N PRO A 111 -7.10 10.58 12.03
CA PRO A 111 -7.47 11.22 13.30
C PRO A 111 -8.97 11.45 13.48
N GLU A 112 -9.72 11.73 12.40
CA GLU A 112 -11.18 11.89 12.46
C GLU A 112 -11.90 10.57 12.76
N VAL A 113 -11.25 9.44 12.48
CA VAL A 113 -11.80 8.10 12.65
C VAL A 113 -11.26 7.42 13.91
N ASN A 114 -10.07 7.79 14.37
CA ASN A 114 -9.46 7.26 15.58
C ASN A 114 -8.33 8.17 16.11
N CYS A 115 -8.61 8.93 17.17
CA CYS A 115 -7.66 9.84 17.81
C CYS A 115 -6.37 9.17 18.33
N SER A 116 -6.35 7.84 18.47
CA SER A 116 -5.22 7.08 19.03
C SER A 116 -4.19 6.60 17.99
N LEU A 117 -4.41 6.84 16.69
CA LEU A 117 -3.54 6.32 15.63
C LEU A 117 -2.26 7.15 15.40
N GLY A 118 -2.07 8.24 16.15
CA GLY A 118 -0.90 9.10 16.07
C GLY A 118 -0.96 10.14 14.94
N HIS A 119 0.18 10.75 14.62
CA HIS A 119 0.29 11.74 13.56
C HIS A 119 1.11 11.19 12.38
N HIS A 120 0.78 11.66 11.18
CA HIS A 120 1.35 11.14 9.95
C HIS A 120 2.68 11.82 9.63
N HIS A 121 3.79 11.07 9.61
CA HIS A 121 5.00 11.52 8.94
C HIS A 121 4.91 11.20 7.44
N PRO A 122 5.52 12.00 6.56
CA PRO A 122 5.72 11.59 5.18
C PRO A 122 6.33 10.19 5.17
N PRO A 123 5.77 9.25 4.41
CA PRO A 123 6.28 7.89 4.42
C PRO A 123 7.70 7.90 3.86
N ASN A 124 8.58 7.11 4.50
CA ASN A 124 9.81 6.70 3.84
C ASN A 124 9.40 5.99 2.55
N HIS A 125 10.06 6.26 1.43
CA HIS A 125 9.69 5.76 0.09
C HIS A 125 9.96 4.25 -0.06
N THR A 126 9.46 3.47 0.90
CA THR A 126 9.68 2.04 1.05
C THR A 126 8.57 1.30 0.34
N SER A 127 8.97 0.33 -0.47
CA SER A 127 8.08 -0.69 -0.99
C SER A 127 8.20 -1.98 -0.20
N PHE A 128 7.12 -2.75 -0.19
CA PHE A 128 7.07 -4.12 0.28
C PHE A 128 6.69 -5.01 -0.91
N THR A 129 7.56 -5.96 -1.23
CA THR A 129 7.42 -6.83 -2.39
C THR A 129 7.00 -8.22 -1.95
N VAL A 130 6.04 -8.80 -2.66
CA VAL A 130 5.65 -10.20 -2.51
C VAL A 130 6.13 -10.92 -3.75
N SER A 131 7.06 -11.85 -3.59
CA SER A 131 7.64 -12.64 -4.68
C SER A 131 7.01 -14.02 -4.75
N TYR A 132 6.98 -14.61 -5.95
CA TYR A 132 6.59 -16.01 -6.11
C TYR A 132 7.55 -16.93 -5.32
N PRO A 133 7.03 -17.99 -4.67
CA PRO A 133 7.85 -18.89 -3.88
C PRO A 133 8.81 -19.68 -4.80
N SER A 134 10.10 -19.69 -4.47
CA SER A 134 11.13 -20.36 -5.27
C SER A 134 11.17 -21.89 -5.09
N SER A 135 10.51 -22.43 -4.06
CA SER A 135 10.23 -23.87 -3.82
C SER A 135 9.50 -24.06 -2.48
N SER A 136 8.44 -24.88 -2.49
CA SER A 136 7.65 -25.41 -1.36
C SER A 136 7.29 -24.50 -0.15
N SER A 137 5.98 -24.18 -0.09
CA SER A 137 5.08 -24.10 1.08
C SER A 137 5.34 -23.19 2.29
N HIS A 138 6.45 -22.45 2.36
CA HIS A 138 6.61 -21.44 3.41
C HIS A 138 6.22 -20.04 2.94
N HIS A 139 4.96 -19.69 3.23
CA HIS A 139 4.50 -18.31 3.17
C HIS A 139 5.15 -17.50 4.29
N PRO A 140 5.94 -16.45 3.97
CA PRO A 140 6.60 -15.65 4.98
C PRO A 140 5.58 -14.98 5.90
N ILE A 141 5.91 -14.94 7.19
CA ILE A 141 5.18 -14.17 8.19
C ILE A 141 5.89 -12.83 8.33
N HIS A 142 5.12 -11.76 8.20
CA HIS A 142 5.60 -10.39 8.31
C HIS A 142 5.04 -9.74 9.57
N GLU A 143 5.89 -8.97 10.25
CA GLU A 143 5.56 -8.23 11.46
C GLU A 143 6.34 -6.90 11.43
N TRP A 144 5.68 -5.82 11.85
CA TRP A 144 6.29 -4.50 11.93
C TRP A 144 6.25 -3.97 13.35
N ASP A 145 7.27 -3.21 13.72
CA ASP A 145 7.43 -2.56 15.03
C ASP A 145 6.65 -1.24 15.15
N LYS A 146 5.95 -0.85 14.07
CA LYS A 146 5.13 0.36 13.94
C LYS A 146 3.83 0.03 13.21
N ASN A 147 2.84 0.92 13.36
CA ASN A 147 1.63 0.89 12.55
C ASN A 147 1.99 1.22 11.10
N ILE A 148 1.38 0.51 10.15
CA ILE A 148 1.65 0.69 8.73
C ILE A 148 0.35 0.79 7.94
N VAL A 149 0.43 1.46 6.79
CA VAL A 149 -0.59 1.48 5.75
C VAL A 149 0.05 0.98 4.47
N PHE A 150 -0.56 0.01 3.82
CA PHE A 150 -0.17 -0.47 2.51
C PHE A 150 -1.05 0.14 1.44
N LEU A 151 -0.43 0.56 0.34
CA LEU A 151 -1.09 0.94 -0.89
C LEU A 151 -0.58 0.04 -2.01
N PRO A 152 -1.45 -0.62 -2.78
CA PRO A 152 -0.98 -1.46 -3.86
C PRO A 152 -0.45 -0.62 -5.03
N ALA A 153 0.79 -0.93 -5.43
CA ALA A 153 1.44 -0.37 -6.62
C ALA A 153 1.34 -1.33 -7.81
N PHE A 154 1.44 -2.64 -7.57
CA PHE A 154 1.47 -3.65 -8.61
C PHE A 154 0.86 -4.97 -8.12
N LEU A 155 0.18 -5.66 -9.04
CA LEU A 155 -0.27 -7.03 -8.90
C LEU A 155 -0.13 -7.70 -10.26
N ASP A 156 0.51 -8.86 -10.30
CA ASP A 156 0.63 -9.63 -11.53
C ASP A 156 -0.74 -10.16 -11.99
N LYS A 157 -0.85 -10.46 -13.27
CA LYS A 157 -2.13 -10.83 -13.90
C LYS A 157 -2.66 -12.14 -13.33
N ASP A 158 -3.99 -12.23 -13.20
CA ASP A 158 -4.70 -13.43 -12.74
C ASP A 158 -4.25 -13.87 -11.33
N LEU A 159 -3.86 -12.92 -10.49
CA LEU A 159 -3.50 -13.16 -9.10
C LEU A 159 -4.55 -12.69 -8.11
N GLU A 160 -4.52 -13.36 -6.97
CA GLU A 160 -5.13 -12.97 -5.72
C GLU A 160 -4.10 -13.18 -4.61
N LEU A 161 -4.00 -12.24 -3.66
CA LEU A 161 -3.23 -12.42 -2.45
C LEU A 161 -4.18 -12.54 -1.27
N ARG A 162 -4.12 -13.65 -0.54
CA ARG A 162 -4.88 -13.84 0.68
C ARG A 162 -4.04 -13.42 1.86
N VAL A 163 -4.59 -12.57 2.72
CA VAL A 163 -3.88 -12.05 3.87
C VAL A 163 -4.54 -12.56 5.13
N SER A 164 -3.74 -13.23 5.95
CA SER A 164 -4.19 -13.86 7.18
C SER A 164 -3.36 -13.38 8.36
N ARG A 165 -3.99 -13.13 9.50
CA ARG A 165 -3.31 -12.86 10.77
C ARG A 165 -2.98 -14.18 11.45
N ILE A 166 -1.78 -14.25 11.99
CA ILE A 166 -1.32 -15.37 12.80
C ILE A 166 -1.37 -14.94 14.27
N LYS A 167 -2.19 -15.61 15.07
CA LYS A 167 -2.23 -15.46 16.53
C LYS A 167 -1.66 -16.73 17.17
N THR A 168 -0.91 -16.57 18.25
CA THR A 168 -0.52 -17.70 19.09
C THR A 168 -1.20 -17.54 20.44
N LYS A 169 -2.09 -18.46 20.77
CA LYS A 169 -2.84 -18.46 22.03
C LYS A 169 -2.66 -19.82 22.68
N ASP A 170 -2.17 -19.83 23.92
CA ASP A 170 -1.96 -21.05 24.71
C ASP A 170 -1.10 -22.13 24.01
N GLY A 171 -0.18 -21.70 23.12
CA GLY A 171 0.68 -22.59 22.34
C GLY A 171 0.07 -23.08 21.02
N GLU A 172 -1.19 -22.81 20.76
CA GLU A 172 -1.85 -23.10 19.49
C GLU A 172 -1.74 -21.92 18.52
N VAL A 173 -1.52 -22.23 17.24
CA VAL A 173 -1.48 -21.24 16.15
C VAL A 173 -2.86 -21.12 15.55
N GLU A 174 -3.48 -19.97 15.73
CA GLU A 174 -4.74 -19.58 15.10
C GLU A 174 -4.43 -18.73 13.86
N VAL A 175 -5.03 -19.10 12.73
CA VAL A 175 -4.95 -18.36 11.48
C VAL A 175 -6.31 -17.74 11.20
N GLN A 176 -6.37 -16.41 11.16
CA GLN A 176 -7.58 -15.64 10.88
C GLN A 176 -7.43 -14.93 9.54
N GLU A 177 -8.29 -15.22 8.56
CA GLU A 177 -8.30 -14.46 7.31
C GLU A 177 -8.72 -13.01 7.57
N MET A 178 -7.95 -12.07 7.03
CA MET A 178 -8.12 -10.63 7.24
C MET A 178 -8.70 -9.95 5.99
N GLY A 179 -8.36 -10.49 4.81
CA GLY A 179 -8.85 -9.96 3.55
C GLY A 179 -8.15 -10.57 2.36
N VAL A 180 -8.61 -10.15 1.19
CA VAL A 180 -8.14 -10.64 -0.11
C VAL A 180 -7.77 -9.46 -0.98
N PHE A 181 -6.58 -9.48 -1.56
CA PHE A 181 -6.10 -8.48 -2.48
C PHE A 181 -6.14 -9.01 -3.92
N ASN A 182 -6.98 -8.42 -4.77
CA ASN A 182 -7.08 -8.79 -6.18
C ASN A 182 -7.34 -7.54 -7.04
N GLU A 183 -7.55 -7.72 -8.35
CA GLU A 183 -7.78 -6.63 -9.30
C GLU A 183 -8.89 -5.64 -8.90
N ASN A 184 -9.88 -6.07 -8.12
CA ASN A 184 -10.99 -5.24 -7.65
C ASN A 184 -10.65 -4.39 -6.41
N HIS A 185 -9.63 -4.78 -5.65
CA HIS A 185 -9.25 -4.13 -4.39
C HIS A 185 -8.03 -3.22 -4.53
N MET A 186 -7.61 -2.96 -5.77
CA MET A 186 -6.40 -2.20 -6.03
C MET A 186 -6.55 -0.67 -5.80
N THR A 187 -7.70 -0.23 -5.28
CA THR A 187 -8.04 1.15 -4.91
C THR A 187 -8.31 1.25 -3.40
N GLU A 188 -7.78 0.31 -2.64
CA GLU A 188 -7.89 0.24 -1.20
C GLU A 188 -6.52 0.43 -0.55
N ALA A 189 -6.48 1.16 0.56
CA ALA A 189 -5.37 1.16 1.50
C ALA A 189 -5.65 0.19 2.64
N TRP A 190 -4.61 -0.48 3.12
CA TRP A 190 -4.73 -1.51 4.15
C TRP A 190 -3.88 -1.12 5.35
N PHE A 191 -4.53 -0.80 6.46
CA PHE A 191 -3.88 -0.53 7.73
C PHE A 191 -3.56 -1.84 8.45
N VAL A 192 -2.36 -1.95 9.01
CA VAL A 192 -1.94 -3.05 9.88
C VAL A 192 -1.31 -2.45 11.15
N ALA A 193 -1.80 -2.88 12.31
CA ALA A 193 -1.25 -2.41 13.58
C ALA A 193 0.13 -3.00 13.87
N LYS A 194 0.92 -2.28 14.65
CA LYS A 194 2.19 -2.72 15.22
C LYS A 194 2.04 -4.09 15.87
N GLY A 195 3.02 -4.98 15.63
CA GLY A 195 3.10 -6.31 16.25
C GLY A 195 2.09 -7.32 15.70
N VAL A 196 1.28 -6.94 14.72
CA VAL A 196 0.38 -7.89 14.04
C VAL A 196 1.20 -8.71 13.05
N LYS A 197 1.24 -10.03 13.29
CA LYS A 197 1.83 -11.00 12.38
C LYS A 197 0.86 -11.32 11.25
N ILE A 198 1.23 -10.97 10.03
CA ILE A 198 0.45 -11.29 8.83
C ILE A 198 1.19 -12.31 7.96
N ARG A 199 0.43 -13.17 7.31
CA ARG A 199 0.88 -14.06 6.25
C ARG A 199 0.19 -13.62 4.96
N ILE A 200 0.95 -13.59 3.86
CA ILE A 200 0.42 -13.28 2.53
C ILE A 200 0.62 -14.50 1.64
N GLU A 201 -0.49 -15.07 1.17
CA GLU A 201 -0.52 -16.26 0.32
C GLU A 201 -0.89 -15.87 -1.10
N ILE A 202 -0.07 -16.28 -2.08
CA ILE A 202 -0.34 -16.01 -3.50
C ILE A 202 -1.25 -17.12 -4.04
N VAL A 203 -2.35 -16.74 -4.64
CA VAL A 203 -3.32 -17.62 -5.31
C VAL A 203 -3.41 -17.22 -6.78
N VAL A 204 -3.12 -18.15 -7.68
CA VAL A 204 -3.25 -17.93 -9.14
C VAL A 204 -4.67 -18.34 -9.57
N LYS A 205 -5.39 -17.44 -10.25
CA LYS A 205 -6.73 -17.69 -10.77
C LYS A 205 -6.64 -18.49 -12.08
N GLY A 206 -7.22 -19.69 -12.10
CA GLY A 206 -7.30 -20.59 -13.26
C GLY A 206 -6.92 -22.02 -12.91
N ASP A 207 -7.53 -23.01 -13.58
CA ASP A 207 -7.44 -24.44 -13.24
C ASP A 207 -5.98 -24.95 -13.15
N GLY A 208 -5.54 -25.27 -11.93
CA GLY A 208 -4.34 -26.05 -11.61
C GLY A 208 -3.28 -25.33 -10.77
N GLU A 209 -2.90 -25.94 -9.64
CA GLU A 209 -1.72 -25.57 -8.82
C GLU A 209 -0.42 -25.52 -9.66
N GLU A 210 -0.35 -26.30 -10.74
CA GLU A 210 0.77 -26.38 -11.70
C GLU A 210 1.16 -25.02 -12.30
N LYS A 211 0.23 -24.07 -12.49
CA LYS A 211 0.56 -22.74 -13.06
C LYS A 211 1.27 -21.80 -12.10
N SER A 212 1.23 -22.09 -10.80
CA SER A 212 1.93 -21.26 -9.80
C SER A 212 3.43 -21.55 -9.74
N GLU A 213 3.84 -22.77 -10.10
CA GLU A 213 5.24 -23.22 -10.06
C GLU A 213 6.07 -22.69 -11.24
N GLU A 214 5.42 -22.28 -12.34
CA GLU A 214 6.11 -21.72 -13.52
C GLU A 214 6.31 -20.19 -13.45
N ARG A 215 5.75 -19.52 -12.44
CA ARG A 215 5.87 -18.06 -12.31
C ARG A 215 7.01 -17.70 -11.38
N GLU A 216 7.90 -16.86 -11.89
CA GLU A 216 9.03 -16.34 -11.13
C GLU A 216 8.94 -14.82 -10.92
N GLY A 217 9.76 -14.33 -9.99
CA GLY A 217 9.93 -12.91 -9.73
C GLY A 217 8.90 -12.31 -8.78
N VAL A 218 8.60 -11.03 -8.97
CA VAL A 218 7.68 -10.24 -8.15
C VAL A 218 6.23 -10.51 -8.56
N ALA A 219 5.42 -10.95 -7.60
CA ALA A 219 3.98 -11.17 -7.75
C ALA A 219 3.18 -9.90 -7.43
N ALA A 220 3.61 -9.12 -6.45
CA ALA A 220 2.98 -7.86 -6.09
C ALA A 220 3.96 -6.88 -5.43
N VAL A 221 3.63 -5.59 -5.52
CA VAL A 221 4.35 -4.50 -4.85
C VAL A 221 3.34 -3.61 -4.13
N PHE A 222 3.63 -3.34 -2.87
CA PHE A 222 2.92 -2.39 -2.03
C PHE A 222 3.84 -1.23 -1.70
N VAL A 223 3.33 -0.01 -1.73
CA VAL A 223 3.95 1.14 -1.09
C VAL A 223 3.59 1.10 0.39
N VAL A 224 4.57 1.29 1.27
CA VAL A 224 4.39 1.21 2.71
C VAL A 224 4.50 2.60 3.32
N GLY A 225 3.44 3.05 3.98
CA GLY A 225 3.47 4.23 4.83
C GLY A 225 3.55 3.83 6.29
N ILE A 226 4.58 4.30 6.99
CA ILE A 226 4.77 4.06 8.43
C ILE A 226 4.08 5.19 9.20
N LEU A 227 3.22 4.84 10.15
CA LEU A 227 2.54 5.78 11.03
C LEU A 227 3.30 5.90 12.36
N CYS A 228 3.50 7.12 12.84
CA CYS A 228 4.15 7.38 14.12
C CYS A 228 3.11 7.57 15.21
N THR A 229 3.27 6.81 16.29
CA THR A 229 2.42 6.89 17.48
C THR A 229 3.10 7.64 18.62
N GLU A 230 4.21 8.34 18.37
CA GLU A 230 4.88 9.12 19.41
C GLU A 230 4.00 10.30 19.83
N GLU A 231 3.69 10.39 21.12
CA GLU A 231 3.14 11.61 21.71
C GLU A 231 4.23 12.68 21.64
N HIS A 232 4.09 13.62 20.71
CA HIS A 232 4.83 14.86 20.81
C HIS A 232 4.25 15.63 21.99
N GLU A 233 4.99 15.67 23.11
CA GLU A 233 4.75 16.64 24.17
C GLU A 233 4.66 18.02 23.50
N GLN A 234 3.45 18.53 23.33
CA GLN A 234 3.23 19.94 23.00
C GLN A 234 3.75 20.71 24.20
N ASN A 235 5.04 21.07 24.15
CA ASN A 235 5.66 22.05 25.03
C ASN A 235 5.04 23.42 24.71
N ASN A 236 3.76 23.58 25.03
CA ASN A 236 3.15 24.88 25.27
C ASN A 236 3.66 25.38 26.62
N LYS A 237 4.96 25.70 26.66
CA LYS A 237 5.46 26.70 27.59
C LYS A 237 4.91 28.04 27.10
N ILE A 238 3.66 28.31 27.47
CA ILE A 238 3.21 29.69 27.59
C ILE A 238 4.01 30.22 28.79
N ASP A 239 5.16 30.82 28.51
CA ASP A 239 5.91 31.60 29.48
C ASP A 239 5.00 32.76 29.91
N GLY A 240 4.21 32.50 30.95
CA GLY A 240 3.48 33.51 31.69
C GLY A 240 4.45 34.38 32.45
N LYS A 241 5.07 35.34 31.77
CA LYS A 241 5.53 36.57 32.42
C LYS A 241 4.35 37.54 32.47
N ARG A 242 3.65 37.52 33.60
CA ARG A 242 3.01 38.74 34.09
C ARG A 242 4.14 39.60 34.64
N ASP A 243 4.49 40.64 33.91
CA ASP A 243 5.25 41.74 34.47
C ASP A 243 4.27 42.55 35.32
N ASP A 244 4.25 42.26 36.63
CA ASP A 244 3.77 43.19 37.64
C ASP A 244 4.94 44.13 37.97
N GLU A 245 4.91 45.35 37.43
CA GLU A 245 5.52 46.57 38.01
C GLU A 245 4.85 47.82 37.42
#